data_AF-A0A0N1CMR2-F1
#
_entry.id   AF-A0A0N1CMR2-F1
#
_cell.length_a   1.000
_cell.length_b   1.000
_cell.length_c   1.000
_cell.angle_alpha   90.00
_cell.angle_beta   90.00
_cell.angle_gamma   90.00
#
_symmetry.space_group_name_H-M   'P 1'
#
loop_
_entity.id
_entity.type
_entity.pdbx_description
1 polymer ?
#
loop_
_entity_poly.entity_id
_entity_poly.type
_entity_poly.pdbx_seq_one_letter_code
_entity_poly.pdbx_strand_id
1 'polypeptide(L)'
;MNVQEEILQTIQRYQTIIIHRHQRPDPDALGSQVGLAEILRNSFPDKTIYQVGGPVEGLDYLAQMHTVTDEDYQGALVIVTDTANAPRVSDQRYDKGAKLIKIDHHPNDEPYGDIVWVNTQASSCSEMIAAFWSDHQEILKMNKEAARLLYAGIVGDTGRFLYPATTATTLRLAADLLDFGFDAPKINRQIDQISSSVARLSGYVYEHLEVDEIGAGKVILSQELQQSFGVVDSETSAIVSLPGKIEDVLAWAIFVEQPEGYYRVRMRSKGPVINEIAKRHHGGGHPLASGANAADLEEVAVIYQEIQEAIRQA
;
A
#
# COMPACT_ATOMS: atom_id res chain seq x y z
N MET A 1 -25.98 -15.21 3.42
CA MET A 1 -24.65 -15.43 2.84
C MET A 1 -23.93 -14.11 2.98
N ASN A 2 -22.86 -14.06 3.77
CA ASN A 2 -22.02 -12.86 3.81
C ASN A 2 -21.20 -12.76 2.50
N VAL A 3 -20.57 -11.62 2.27
CA VAL A 3 -19.81 -11.37 1.04
C VAL A 3 -18.63 -12.33 0.89
N GLN A 4 -17.99 -12.73 2.00
CA GLN A 4 -16.88 -13.68 1.99
C GLN A 4 -17.31 -15.07 1.49
N GLU A 5 -18.47 -15.56 1.91
CA GLU A 5 -19.03 -16.84 1.44
C GLU A 5 -19.37 -16.78 -0.06
N GLU A 6 -19.89 -15.64 -0.54
CA GLU A 6 -20.14 -15.44 -1.97
C GLU A 6 -18.83 -15.44 -2.78
N ILE A 7 -17.78 -14.79 -2.27
CA ILE A 7 -16.43 -14.80 -2.85
C ILE A 7 -15.89 -16.24 -2.91
N LEU A 8 -15.97 -16.99 -1.82
CA LEU A 8 -15.48 -18.37 -1.77
C LEU A 8 -16.20 -19.29 -2.75
N GLN A 9 -17.54 -19.20 -2.81
CA GLN A 9 -18.33 -19.97 -3.78
C GLN A 9 -17.99 -19.59 -5.22
N THR A 10 -17.72 -18.32 -5.47
CA THR A 10 -17.32 -17.83 -6.79
C THR A 10 -15.95 -18.41 -7.16
N ILE A 11 -14.96 -18.32 -6.26
CA ILE A 11 -13.64 -18.93 -6.44
C ILE A 11 -13.73 -20.43 -6.75
N GLN A 12 -14.60 -21.17 -6.06
CA GLN A 12 -14.78 -22.60 -6.29
C GLN A 12 -15.33 -22.92 -7.70
N ARG A 13 -16.19 -22.05 -8.27
CA ARG A 13 -16.84 -22.26 -9.58
C ARG A 13 -15.92 -22.01 -10.78
N TYR A 14 -14.95 -21.10 -10.66
CA TYR A 14 -14.11 -20.70 -11.80
C TYR A 14 -12.83 -21.51 -11.88
N GLN A 15 -12.44 -21.95 -13.09
CA GLN A 15 -11.25 -22.78 -13.29
C GLN A 15 -9.97 -21.95 -13.45
N THR A 16 -10.08 -20.77 -14.06
CA THR A 16 -8.99 -19.80 -14.21
C THR A 16 -9.28 -18.59 -13.33
N ILE A 17 -8.30 -18.19 -12.52
CA ILE A 17 -8.38 -17.02 -11.65
C ILE A 17 -7.17 -16.14 -11.90
N ILE A 18 -7.41 -14.85 -12.15
CA ILE A 18 -6.37 -13.84 -12.39
C ILE A 18 -6.48 -12.77 -11.32
N ILE A 19 -5.39 -12.53 -10.59
CA ILE A 19 -5.38 -11.64 -9.43
C ILE A 19 -4.53 -10.41 -9.76
N HIS A 20 -5.08 -9.23 -9.53
CA HIS A 20 -4.49 -7.91 -9.81
C HIS A 20 -4.29 -7.10 -8.52
N ARG A 21 -3.52 -6.02 -8.64
CA ARG A 21 -3.27 -5.00 -7.62
C ARG A 21 -3.12 -3.60 -8.25
N HIS A 22 -2.83 -2.57 -7.45
CA HIS A 22 -2.63 -1.19 -7.94
C HIS A 22 -1.25 -0.98 -8.60
N GLN A 23 -1.10 -0.01 -9.51
CA GLN A 23 0.07 0.19 -10.39
C GLN A 23 1.46 0.30 -9.74
N ARG A 24 1.57 0.98 -8.60
CA ARG A 24 2.85 1.20 -7.87
C ARG A 24 2.85 0.36 -6.60
N PRO A 25 3.21 -0.92 -6.66
CA PRO A 25 2.91 -1.85 -5.59
C PRO A 25 3.75 -1.54 -4.34
N ASP A 26 3.14 -1.72 -3.19
CA ASP A 26 3.81 -1.76 -1.89
C ASP A 26 3.77 -3.20 -1.32
N PRO A 27 4.30 -3.46 -0.11
CA PRO A 27 4.23 -4.78 0.47
C PRO A 27 2.81 -5.34 0.63
N ASP A 28 1.80 -4.50 0.86
CA ASP A 28 0.41 -4.96 1.04
C ASP A 28 -0.18 -5.41 -0.27
N ALA A 29 -0.02 -4.61 -1.32
CA ALA A 29 -0.45 -4.93 -2.67
C ALA A 29 0.05 -6.29 -3.15
N LEU A 30 1.34 -6.59 -2.91
CA LEU A 30 1.95 -7.87 -3.25
C LEU A 30 1.57 -8.96 -2.25
N GLY A 31 1.47 -8.62 -0.96
CA GLY A 31 1.07 -9.53 0.10
C GLY A 31 -0.33 -10.09 -0.12
N SER A 32 -1.31 -9.23 -0.36
CA SER A 32 -2.71 -9.61 -0.59
C SER A 32 -2.88 -10.35 -1.90
N GLN A 33 -2.28 -9.84 -2.99
CA GLN A 33 -2.41 -10.43 -4.32
C GLN A 33 -1.79 -11.82 -4.36
N VAL A 34 -0.51 -11.92 -4.02
CA VAL A 34 0.28 -13.14 -4.20
C VAL A 34 0.03 -14.10 -3.04
N GLY A 35 -0.23 -13.59 -1.84
CA GLY A 35 -0.69 -14.41 -0.71
C GLY A 35 -2.00 -15.11 -1.02
N LEU A 36 -2.98 -14.41 -1.61
CA LEU A 36 -4.21 -15.05 -2.09
C LEU A 36 -3.91 -16.06 -3.20
N ALA A 37 -3.07 -15.72 -4.18
CA ALA A 37 -2.70 -16.64 -5.26
C ALA A 37 -2.12 -17.96 -4.72
N GLU A 38 -1.21 -17.89 -3.75
CA GLU A 38 -0.58 -19.04 -3.11
C GLU A 38 -1.58 -19.88 -2.30
N ILE A 39 -2.47 -19.24 -1.54
CA ILE A 39 -3.57 -19.94 -0.86
C ILE A 39 -4.42 -20.70 -1.88
N LEU A 40 -4.81 -20.05 -2.98
CA LEU A 40 -5.69 -20.66 -3.98
C LEU A 40 -5.00 -21.82 -4.71
N ARG A 41 -3.73 -21.69 -5.09
CA ARG A 41 -2.94 -22.79 -5.67
C ARG A 41 -2.87 -23.99 -4.74
N ASN A 42 -2.62 -23.75 -3.45
CA ASN A 42 -2.49 -24.80 -2.46
C ASN A 42 -3.84 -25.46 -2.11
N SER A 43 -4.94 -24.71 -2.22
CA SER A 43 -6.31 -25.20 -1.94
C SER A 43 -6.93 -25.92 -3.13
N PHE A 44 -6.60 -25.50 -4.35
CA PHE A 44 -7.23 -25.95 -5.60
C PHE A 44 -6.17 -26.28 -6.67
N PRO A 45 -5.40 -27.37 -6.50
CA PRO A 45 -4.24 -27.68 -7.35
C PRO A 45 -4.59 -27.89 -8.83
N ASP A 46 -5.85 -28.19 -9.16
CA ASP A 46 -6.29 -28.37 -10.55
C ASP A 46 -6.64 -27.05 -11.27
N LYS A 47 -6.75 -25.93 -10.53
CA LYS A 47 -7.10 -24.61 -11.09
C LYS A 47 -5.87 -23.89 -11.64
N THR A 48 -6.10 -23.02 -12.62
CA THR A 48 -5.08 -22.11 -13.16
C THR A 48 -5.15 -20.78 -12.43
N ILE A 49 -4.11 -20.42 -11.68
CA ILE A 49 -4.07 -19.18 -10.89
C ILE A 49 -2.89 -18.31 -11.34
N TYR A 50 -3.16 -17.08 -11.76
CA TYR A 50 -2.15 -16.09 -12.15
C TYR A 50 -2.21 -14.86 -11.26
N GLN A 51 -1.06 -14.42 -10.72
CA GLN A 51 -0.86 -13.02 -10.30
C GLN A 51 -0.24 -12.22 -11.45
N VAL A 52 -0.79 -11.04 -11.74
CA VAL A 52 -0.38 -10.21 -12.89
C VAL A 52 -0.23 -8.74 -12.51
N GLY A 53 0.50 -7.98 -13.30
CA GLY A 53 0.72 -6.54 -13.07
C GLY A 53 2.01 -6.07 -13.71
N GLY A 54 2.29 -4.78 -13.58
CA GLY A 54 3.53 -4.16 -14.01
C GLY A 54 4.72 -4.55 -13.12
N PRO A 55 5.84 -3.82 -13.24
CA PRO A 55 7.01 -4.00 -12.38
C PRO A 55 6.67 -3.94 -10.89
N VAL A 56 7.48 -4.63 -10.07
CA VAL A 56 7.33 -4.70 -8.61
C VAL A 56 8.21 -3.71 -7.84
N GLU A 57 8.90 -2.81 -8.56
CA GLU A 57 9.61 -1.64 -8.00
C GLU A 57 10.58 -1.95 -6.84
N GLY A 58 11.39 -3.01 -6.95
CA GLY A 58 12.38 -3.40 -5.94
C GLY A 58 11.85 -4.34 -4.86
N LEU A 59 10.57 -4.74 -4.95
CA LEU A 59 9.95 -5.76 -4.12
C LEU A 59 10.03 -7.17 -4.73
N ASP A 60 11.01 -7.43 -5.62
CA ASP A 60 11.23 -8.73 -6.27
C ASP A 60 11.51 -9.87 -5.27
N TYR A 61 11.96 -9.51 -4.05
CA TYR A 61 12.14 -10.46 -2.95
C TYR A 61 10.81 -10.93 -2.33
N LEU A 62 9.72 -10.21 -2.58
CA LEU A 62 8.37 -10.65 -2.20
C LEU A 62 7.80 -11.54 -3.30
N ALA A 63 7.69 -11.05 -4.53
CA ALA A 63 7.05 -11.83 -5.59
C ALA A 63 7.45 -11.38 -6.99
N GLN A 64 7.16 -12.24 -7.96
CA GLN A 64 7.22 -11.95 -9.39
C GLN A 64 5.83 -12.12 -10.03
N MET A 65 5.59 -11.39 -11.11
CA MET A 65 4.33 -11.40 -11.85
C MET A 65 4.38 -12.38 -13.03
N HIS A 66 3.25 -13.00 -13.34
CA HIS A 66 3.09 -13.78 -14.55
C HIS A 66 2.80 -12.89 -15.76
N THR A 67 3.21 -13.36 -16.93
CA THR A 67 2.77 -12.82 -18.22
C THR A 67 1.57 -13.63 -18.71
N VAL A 68 0.48 -12.94 -19.03
CA VAL A 68 -0.75 -13.52 -19.57
C VAL A 68 -1.16 -12.80 -20.86
N THR A 69 -1.91 -13.47 -21.73
CA THR A 69 -2.50 -12.89 -22.95
C THR A 69 -3.97 -12.48 -22.71
N ASP A 70 -4.59 -11.86 -23.70
CA ASP A 70 -6.03 -11.53 -23.63
C ASP A 70 -6.90 -12.79 -23.60
N GLU A 71 -6.46 -13.88 -24.22
CA GLU A 71 -7.16 -15.16 -24.25
C GLU A 71 -7.27 -15.79 -22.86
N ASP A 72 -6.26 -15.61 -21.99
CA ASP A 72 -6.28 -16.13 -20.61
C ASP A 72 -7.44 -15.57 -19.78
N TYR A 73 -7.95 -14.39 -20.11
CA TYR A 73 -9.09 -13.77 -19.41
C TYR A 73 -10.45 -14.36 -19.83
N GLN A 74 -10.54 -15.08 -20.95
CA GLN A 74 -11.81 -15.59 -21.46
C GLN A 74 -12.41 -16.62 -20.49
N GLY A 75 -13.52 -16.26 -19.86
CA GLY A 75 -14.18 -17.13 -18.88
C GLY A 75 -13.49 -17.16 -17.50
N ALA A 76 -12.44 -16.36 -17.28
CA ALA A 76 -11.72 -16.31 -16.01
C ALA A 76 -12.48 -15.49 -14.96
N LEU A 77 -12.23 -15.82 -13.70
CA LEU A 77 -12.52 -14.94 -12.57
C LEU A 77 -11.36 -13.96 -12.41
N VAL A 78 -11.66 -12.67 -12.35
CA VAL A 78 -10.67 -11.64 -12.00
C VAL A 78 -10.91 -11.19 -10.56
N ILE A 79 -9.84 -11.12 -9.77
CA ILE A 79 -9.86 -10.58 -8.41
C ILE A 79 -8.88 -9.41 -8.37
N VAL A 80 -9.33 -8.24 -7.95
CA VAL A 80 -8.48 -7.07 -7.74
C VAL A 80 -8.36 -6.85 -6.23
N THR A 81 -7.14 -6.94 -5.72
CA THR A 81 -6.85 -6.66 -4.31
C THR A 81 -6.24 -5.28 -4.16
N ASP A 82 -6.49 -4.63 -3.02
CA ASP A 82 -5.78 -3.43 -2.59
C ASP A 82 -5.75 -2.32 -3.65
N THR A 83 -6.92 -1.92 -4.15
CA THR A 83 -6.99 -0.87 -5.18
C THR A 83 -8.27 -0.07 -5.02
N ALA A 84 -8.14 1.15 -4.52
CA ALA A 84 -9.28 2.04 -4.28
C ALA A 84 -10.10 2.32 -5.55
N ASN A 85 -9.43 2.64 -6.66
CA ASN A 85 -10.05 3.14 -7.89
C ASN A 85 -9.59 2.32 -9.10
N ALA A 86 -10.55 1.96 -9.98
CA ALA A 86 -10.32 1.20 -11.20
C ALA A 86 -9.15 1.71 -12.08
N PRO A 87 -8.97 3.04 -12.31
CA PRO A 87 -7.84 3.53 -13.10
C PRO A 87 -6.47 3.19 -12.53
N ARG A 88 -6.37 2.94 -11.21
CA ARG A 88 -5.11 2.56 -10.54
C ARG A 88 -4.77 1.09 -10.66
N VAL A 89 -5.62 0.24 -11.24
CA VAL A 89 -5.30 -1.19 -11.45
C VAL A 89 -4.09 -1.33 -12.36
N SER A 90 -3.14 -2.20 -12.00
CA SER A 90 -1.84 -2.27 -12.68
C SER A 90 -1.90 -2.80 -14.10
N ASP A 91 -2.87 -3.64 -14.41
CA ASP A 91 -3.10 -4.18 -15.76
C ASP A 91 -4.56 -3.89 -16.11
N GLN A 92 -4.75 -3.10 -17.17
CA GLN A 92 -6.06 -2.58 -17.59
C GLN A 92 -6.98 -3.64 -18.21
N ARG A 93 -6.52 -4.89 -18.30
CA ARG A 93 -7.34 -6.04 -18.75
C ARG A 93 -8.20 -6.65 -17.63
N TYR A 94 -8.18 -6.07 -16.42
CA TYR A 94 -8.90 -6.59 -15.25
C TYR A 94 -10.42 -6.74 -15.47
N ASP A 95 -11.01 -6.04 -16.44
CA ASP A 95 -12.43 -6.09 -16.80
C ASP A 95 -12.75 -7.07 -17.94
N LYS A 96 -11.76 -7.78 -18.49
CA LYS A 96 -11.95 -8.76 -19.58
C LYS A 96 -12.38 -10.15 -19.09
N GLY A 97 -12.43 -10.36 -17.77
CA GLY A 97 -12.90 -11.60 -17.17
C GLY A 97 -14.42 -11.79 -17.28
N ALA A 98 -14.90 -13.00 -16.98
CA ALA A 98 -16.33 -13.28 -16.90
C ALA A 98 -16.98 -12.86 -15.57
N LYS A 99 -16.15 -12.57 -14.55
CA LYS A 99 -16.58 -12.04 -13.25
C LYS A 99 -15.43 -11.26 -12.62
N LEU A 100 -15.75 -10.17 -11.93
CA LEU A 100 -14.78 -9.30 -11.25
C LEU A 100 -15.10 -9.19 -9.76
N ILE A 101 -14.12 -9.48 -8.90
CA ILE A 101 -14.20 -9.30 -7.45
C ILE A 101 -13.23 -8.19 -7.04
N LYS A 102 -13.68 -7.24 -6.20
CA LYS A 102 -12.83 -6.26 -5.51
C LYS A 102 -12.70 -6.64 -4.03
N ILE A 103 -11.47 -6.69 -3.52
CA ILE A 103 -11.16 -6.85 -2.09
C ILE A 103 -10.22 -5.71 -1.70
N ASP A 104 -10.63 -4.85 -0.78
CA ASP A 104 -9.88 -3.60 -0.53
C ASP A 104 -10.16 -3.04 0.87
N HIS A 105 -9.22 -2.29 1.44
CA HIS A 105 -9.36 -1.65 2.75
C HIS A 105 -9.47 -0.11 2.67
N HIS A 106 -9.32 0.46 1.48
CA HIS A 106 -9.49 1.89 1.25
C HIS A 106 -10.98 2.34 1.31
N PRO A 107 -11.25 3.65 1.53
CA PRO A 107 -12.58 4.21 1.33
C PRO A 107 -13.14 3.88 -0.06
N ASN A 108 -14.39 3.43 -0.12
CA ASN A 108 -15.02 2.95 -1.35
C ASN A 108 -15.75 4.06 -2.11
N ASP A 109 -15.07 5.17 -2.37
CA ASP A 109 -15.65 6.35 -3.02
C ASP A 109 -16.04 6.06 -4.49
N GLU A 110 -15.29 5.17 -5.15
CA GLU A 110 -15.55 4.70 -6.52
C GLU A 110 -15.68 3.16 -6.55
N PRO A 111 -16.90 2.62 -6.34
CA PRO A 111 -17.12 1.17 -6.37
C PRO A 111 -16.95 0.60 -7.78
N TYR A 112 -16.26 -0.55 -7.88
CA TYR A 112 -16.14 -1.33 -9.10
C TYR A 112 -16.06 -2.83 -8.77
N GLY A 113 -16.40 -3.69 -9.75
CA GLY A 113 -16.50 -5.13 -9.57
C GLY A 113 -17.93 -5.63 -9.36
N ASP A 114 -18.17 -6.88 -9.72
CA ASP A 114 -19.44 -7.57 -9.52
C ASP A 114 -19.70 -7.91 -8.04
N ILE A 115 -18.65 -8.29 -7.32
CA ILE A 115 -18.66 -8.57 -5.88
C ILE A 115 -17.61 -7.68 -5.24
N VAL A 116 -18.01 -6.93 -4.21
CA VAL A 116 -17.16 -5.93 -3.56
C VAL A 116 -17.12 -6.19 -2.07
N TRP A 117 -15.93 -6.54 -1.57
CA TRP A 117 -15.65 -6.64 -0.14
C TRP A 117 -14.69 -5.54 0.26
N VAL A 118 -15.21 -4.50 0.91
CA VAL A 118 -14.41 -3.41 1.46
C VAL A 118 -14.51 -3.39 2.98
N ASN A 119 -13.37 -3.34 3.67
CA ASN A 119 -13.30 -3.17 5.12
C ASN A 119 -12.31 -2.06 5.51
N THR A 120 -12.82 -0.85 5.73
CA THR A 120 -12.01 0.31 6.13
C THR A 120 -11.47 0.26 7.56
N GLN A 121 -11.85 -0.76 8.33
CA GLN A 121 -11.31 -1.01 9.67
C GLN A 121 -10.17 -2.04 9.67
N ALA A 122 -9.94 -2.73 8.54
CA ALA A 122 -8.81 -3.65 8.41
C ALA A 122 -7.51 -2.85 8.32
N SER A 123 -6.44 -3.37 8.92
CA SER A 123 -5.16 -2.66 8.85
C SER A 123 -4.61 -2.56 7.43
N SER A 124 -4.90 -3.59 6.62
CA SER A 124 -4.40 -3.75 5.26
C SER A 124 -5.26 -4.77 4.50
N CYS A 125 -5.16 -4.84 3.17
CA CYS A 125 -5.81 -5.89 2.39
C CYS A 125 -5.23 -7.28 2.71
N SER A 126 -3.93 -7.39 3.06
CA SER A 126 -3.34 -8.65 3.54
C SER A 126 -3.97 -9.14 4.83
N GLU A 127 -4.35 -8.25 5.76
CA GLU A 127 -5.14 -8.62 6.94
C GLU A 127 -6.48 -9.25 6.53
N MET A 128 -7.17 -8.65 5.54
CA MET A 128 -8.43 -9.18 5.03
C MET A 128 -8.25 -10.58 4.43
N ILE A 129 -7.19 -10.82 3.64
CA ILE A 129 -6.92 -12.14 3.07
C ILE A 129 -6.54 -13.16 4.16
N ALA A 130 -5.78 -12.76 5.18
CA ALA A 130 -5.45 -13.63 6.32
C ALA A 130 -6.70 -14.00 7.12
N ALA A 131 -7.60 -13.04 7.38
CA ALA A 131 -8.89 -13.28 8.01
C ALA A 131 -9.77 -14.21 7.16
N PHE A 132 -9.82 -13.99 5.85
CA PHE A 132 -10.56 -14.84 4.90
C PHE A 132 -10.07 -16.30 4.93
N TRP A 133 -8.76 -16.50 5.00
CA TRP A 133 -8.21 -17.85 5.22
C TRP A 133 -8.60 -18.42 6.59
N SER A 134 -8.46 -17.62 7.66
CA SER A 134 -8.76 -18.05 9.03
C SER A 134 -10.21 -18.49 9.20
N ASP A 135 -11.15 -17.81 8.55
CA ASP A 135 -12.58 -18.11 8.62
C ASP A 135 -13.00 -19.34 7.78
N HIS A 136 -12.12 -19.82 6.90
CA HIS A 136 -12.41 -20.88 5.92
C HIS A 136 -11.32 -21.97 5.85
N GLN A 137 -10.66 -22.27 6.96
CA GLN A 137 -9.53 -23.23 7.02
C GLN A 137 -9.88 -24.65 6.55
N GLU A 138 -11.16 -25.03 6.59
CA GLU A 138 -11.66 -26.31 6.07
C GLU A 138 -11.47 -26.45 4.56
N ILE A 139 -11.55 -25.33 3.82
CA ILE A 139 -11.38 -25.27 2.36
C ILE A 139 -10.03 -24.66 1.98
N LEU A 140 -9.70 -23.49 2.55
CA LEU A 140 -8.51 -22.72 2.21
C LEU A 140 -7.28 -23.20 2.98
N LYS A 141 -6.22 -23.54 2.24
CA LYS A 141 -4.98 -24.11 2.77
C LYS A 141 -3.85 -23.09 2.66
N MET A 142 -3.41 -22.57 3.80
CA MET A 142 -2.21 -21.74 3.90
C MET A 142 -0.95 -22.59 3.70
N ASN A 143 0.05 -22.03 3.04
CA ASN A 143 1.40 -22.57 3.00
C ASN A 143 2.39 -21.51 3.55
N LYS A 144 3.65 -21.92 3.74
CA LYS A 144 4.70 -21.03 4.27
C LYS A 144 4.91 -19.77 3.43
N GLU A 145 4.72 -19.85 2.12
CA GLU A 145 4.95 -18.74 1.20
C GLU A 145 3.81 -17.70 1.26
N ALA A 146 2.55 -18.15 1.23
CA ALA A 146 1.39 -17.32 1.47
C ALA A 146 1.49 -16.61 2.83
N ALA A 147 1.89 -17.33 3.88
CA ALA A 147 2.02 -16.74 5.22
C ALA A 147 3.10 -15.66 5.27
N ARG A 148 4.24 -15.90 4.61
CA ARG A 148 5.34 -14.92 4.47
C ARG A 148 4.89 -13.66 3.76
N LEU A 149 4.13 -13.81 2.67
CA LEU A 149 3.61 -12.69 1.85
C LEU A 149 2.58 -11.86 2.61
N LEU A 150 1.59 -12.51 3.22
CA LEU A 150 0.56 -11.82 4.00
C LEU A 150 1.15 -11.10 5.22
N TYR A 151 2.12 -11.73 5.90
CA TYR A 151 2.84 -11.08 6.98
C TYR A 151 3.61 -9.86 6.49
N ALA A 152 4.29 -9.94 5.34
CA ALA A 152 5.00 -8.80 4.77
C ALA A 152 4.06 -7.63 4.46
N GLY A 153 2.87 -7.92 3.92
CA GLY A 153 1.86 -6.90 3.65
C GLY A 153 1.33 -6.22 4.91
N ILE A 154 0.95 -7.01 5.93
CA ILE A 154 0.54 -6.48 7.23
C ILE A 154 1.64 -5.61 7.86
N VAL A 155 2.90 -6.08 7.83
CA VAL A 155 4.04 -5.31 8.37
C VAL A 155 4.27 -4.02 7.60
N GLY A 156 4.17 -4.05 6.26
CA GLY A 156 4.34 -2.87 5.43
C GLY A 156 3.33 -1.78 5.78
N ASP A 157 2.05 -2.15 5.81
CA ASP A 157 0.96 -1.19 5.91
C ASP A 157 0.71 -0.68 7.34
N THR A 158 1.13 -1.46 8.34
CA THR A 158 1.08 -1.03 9.74
C THR A 158 2.35 -0.31 10.20
N GLY A 159 3.37 -0.17 9.33
CA GLY A 159 4.68 0.35 9.73
C GLY A 159 5.32 -0.51 10.81
N ARG A 160 5.18 -1.84 10.70
CA ARG A 160 5.54 -2.83 11.72
C ARG A 160 4.81 -2.56 13.03
N PHE A 161 3.48 -2.51 12.95
CA PHE A 161 2.56 -2.34 14.07
C PHE A 161 2.65 -0.99 14.80
N LEU A 162 3.27 0.00 14.15
CA LEU A 162 3.45 1.35 14.69
C LEU A 162 2.21 2.22 14.47
N TYR A 163 1.53 2.05 13.34
CA TYR A 163 0.45 2.94 12.93
C TYR A 163 -0.89 2.58 13.60
N PRO A 164 -1.79 3.57 13.79
CA PRO A 164 -3.08 3.39 14.49
C PRO A 164 -4.02 2.35 13.87
N ALA A 165 -3.82 2.01 12.60
CA ALA A 165 -4.53 0.93 11.92
C ALA A 165 -4.29 -0.46 12.53
N THR A 166 -3.27 -0.62 13.38
CA THR A 166 -2.98 -1.87 14.08
C THR A 166 -4.03 -2.17 15.14
N THR A 167 -4.70 -3.31 15.01
CA THR A 167 -5.70 -3.80 15.96
C THR A 167 -5.27 -5.10 16.66
N ALA A 168 -6.05 -5.54 17.65
CA ALA A 168 -5.86 -6.85 18.25
C ALA A 168 -6.05 -8.00 17.23
N THR A 169 -6.90 -7.81 16.23
CA THR A 169 -7.08 -8.79 15.14
C THR A 169 -5.82 -8.86 14.27
N THR A 170 -5.26 -7.70 13.90
CA THR A 170 -4.00 -7.59 13.15
C THR A 170 -2.88 -8.39 13.82
N LEU A 171 -2.70 -8.20 15.13
CA LEU A 171 -1.64 -8.87 15.90
C LEU A 171 -1.87 -10.37 16.05
N ARG A 172 -3.12 -10.83 16.19
CA ARG A 172 -3.44 -12.27 16.25
C ARG A 172 -3.15 -12.95 14.91
N LEU A 173 -3.64 -12.37 13.81
CA LEU A 173 -3.38 -12.91 12.48
C LEU A 173 -1.87 -12.93 12.19
N ALA A 174 -1.14 -11.86 12.52
CA ALA A 174 0.32 -11.87 12.37
C ALA A 174 0.99 -13.00 13.18
N ALA A 175 0.51 -13.29 14.39
CA ALA A 175 1.01 -14.42 15.19
C ALA A 175 0.69 -15.77 14.52
N ASP A 176 -0.55 -15.97 14.06
CA ASP A 176 -0.97 -17.21 13.38
C ASP A 176 -0.15 -17.45 12.10
N LEU A 177 0.20 -16.40 11.36
CA LEU A 177 1.06 -16.52 10.18
C LEU A 177 2.48 -16.97 10.55
N LEU A 178 3.04 -16.51 11.68
CA LEU A 178 4.39 -16.89 12.12
C LEU A 178 4.52 -18.40 12.38
N ASP A 179 3.44 -19.09 12.76
CA ASP A 179 3.44 -20.54 13.00
C ASP A 179 3.78 -21.37 11.75
N PHE A 180 3.73 -20.77 10.54
CA PHE A 180 4.15 -21.42 9.30
C PHE A 180 5.67 -21.41 9.05
N GLY A 181 6.46 -20.82 9.98
CA GLY A 181 7.91 -21.03 10.04
C GLY A 181 8.72 -20.35 8.94
N PHE A 182 8.28 -19.19 8.43
CA PHE A 182 9.12 -18.32 7.60
C PHE A 182 10.03 -17.43 8.46
N ASP A 183 11.12 -16.91 7.86
CA ASP A 183 12.08 -16.05 8.55
C ASP A 183 11.56 -14.61 8.60
N ALA A 184 10.68 -14.32 9.56
CA ALA A 184 10.13 -12.98 9.76
C ALA A 184 11.21 -11.92 10.03
N PRO A 185 12.27 -12.18 10.82
CA PRO A 185 13.39 -11.25 10.95
C PRO A 185 14.06 -10.90 9.61
N LYS A 186 14.21 -11.85 8.68
CA LYS A 186 14.73 -11.56 7.34
C LYS A 186 13.80 -10.67 6.55
N ILE A 187 12.49 -10.93 6.56
CA ILE A 187 11.49 -10.07 5.90
C ILE A 187 11.53 -8.65 6.47
N ASN A 188 11.51 -8.52 7.79
CA ASN A 188 11.58 -7.24 8.47
C ASN A 188 12.87 -6.47 8.10
N ARG A 189 14.02 -7.16 7.99
CA ARG A 189 15.27 -6.53 7.53
C ARG A 189 15.22 -6.09 6.07
N GLN A 190 14.59 -6.88 5.19
CA GLN A 190 14.47 -6.52 3.76
C GLN A 190 13.54 -5.31 3.57
N ILE A 191 12.46 -5.21 4.34
CA ILE A 191 11.56 -4.05 4.34
C ILE A 191 12.27 -2.78 4.86
N ASP A 192 13.13 -2.92 5.87
CA ASP A 192 13.83 -1.78 6.52
C ASP A 192 15.12 -1.35 5.81
N GLN A 193 15.60 -2.15 4.83
CA GLN A 193 16.83 -1.86 4.10
C GLN A 193 16.67 -0.67 3.16
N ILE A 194 17.62 0.26 3.25
CA ILE A 194 17.73 1.41 2.34
C ILE A 194 19.08 1.41 1.64
N SER A 195 19.13 1.98 0.44
CA SER A 195 20.37 2.20 -0.28
C SER A 195 21.23 3.26 0.44
N SER A 196 22.55 3.26 0.19
CA SER A 196 23.43 4.28 0.77
C SER A 196 23.09 5.70 0.28
N SER A 197 22.53 5.86 -0.92
CA SER A 197 22.03 7.14 -1.42
C SER A 197 20.85 7.63 -0.59
N VAL A 198 19.86 6.76 -0.33
CA VAL A 198 18.71 7.07 0.54
C VAL A 198 19.16 7.35 1.98
N ALA A 199 20.16 6.63 2.50
CA ALA A 199 20.72 6.91 3.84
C ALA A 199 21.35 8.32 3.92
N ARG A 200 22.08 8.76 2.89
CA ARG A 200 22.63 10.12 2.82
C ARG A 200 21.52 11.18 2.69
N LEU A 201 20.52 10.93 1.86
CA LEU A 201 19.35 11.80 1.73
C LEU A 201 18.59 11.90 3.06
N SER A 202 18.51 10.81 3.83
CA SER A 202 17.91 10.80 5.17
C SER A 202 18.65 11.74 6.12
N GLY A 203 19.99 11.74 6.07
CA GLY A 203 20.81 12.71 6.81
C GLY A 203 20.52 14.15 6.42
N TYR A 204 20.42 14.42 5.11
CA TYR A 204 20.04 15.75 4.61
C TYR A 204 18.67 16.19 5.13
N VAL A 205 17.67 15.30 5.07
CA VAL A 205 16.31 15.59 5.56
C VAL A 205 16.34 15.96 7.04
N TYR A 206 17.08 15.25 7.88
CA TYR A 206 17.20 15.62 9.29
C TYR A 206 17.89 16.96 9.52
N GLU A 207 18.89 17.31 8.70
CA GLU A 207 19.64 18.56 8.83
C GLU A 207 18.84 19.78 8.32
N HIS A 208 17.98 19.60 7.32
CA HIS A 208 17.25 20.68 6.63
C HIS A 208 15.74 20.67 6.88
N LEU A 209 15.25 19.82 7.78
CA LEU A 209 13.85 19.85 8.19
C LEU A 209 13.59 21.14 8.98
N GLU A 210 12.70 21.98 8.45
CA GLU A 210 12.16 23.12 9.18
C GLU A 210 10.99 22.64 10.04
N VAL A 211 11.07 22.84 11.35
CA VAL A 211 9.97 22.57 12.30
C VAL A 211 9.64 23.86 13.02
N ASP A 212 8.37 24.25 13.03
CA ASP A 212 7.92 25.43 13.76
C ASP A 212 7.54 25.12 15.22
N GLU A 213 7.24 26.16 15.99
CA GLU A 213 6.93 26.04 17.43
C GLU A 213 5.64 25.26 17.73
N ILE A 214 4.77 25.06 16.73
CA ILE A 214 3.53 24.28 16.89
C ILE A 214 3.70 22.84 16.38
N GLY A 215 4.87 22.46 15.88
CA GLY A 215 5.17 21.10 15.43
C GLY A 215 4.85 20.81 13.96
N ALA A 216 4.69 21.84 13.12
CA ALA A 216 4.55 21.68 11.67
C ALA A 216 5.93 21.55 11.01
N GLY A 217 6.19 20.41 10.37
CA GLY A 217 7.45 20.13 9.67
C GLY A 217 7.36 20.34 8.16
N LYS A 218 8.41 20.87 7.53
CA LYS A 218 8.57 20.83 6.07
C LYS A 218 10.02 20.64 5.63
N VAL A 219 10.19 20.01 4.48
CA VAL A 219 11.46 19.98 3.75
C VAL A 219 11.18 20.00 2.24
N ILE A 220 11.99 20.74 1.50
CA ILE A 220 11.90 20.84 0.03
C ILE A 220 13.11 20.15 -0.57
N LEU A 221 12.86 19.26 -1.54
CA LEU A 221 13.90 18.56 -2.30
C LEU A 221 13.90 19.08 -3.73
N SER A 222 14.88 19.93 -4.06
CA SER A 222 15.06 20.43 -5.42
C SER A 222 15.51 19.33 -6.40
N GLN A 223 15.36 19.58 -7.68
CA GLN A 223 15.90 18.73 -8.75
C GLN A 223 17.42 18.53 -8.62
N GLU A 224 18.16 19.61 -8.37
CA GLU A 224 19.61 19.57 -8.18
C GLU A 224 20.00 18.64 -7.02
N LEU A 225 19.27 18.74 -5.91
CA LEU A 225 19.51 17.91 -4.73
C LEU A 225 19.26 16.42 -5.03
N GLN A 226 18.13 16.10 -5.66
CA GLN A 226 17.78 14.73 -6.04
C GLN A 226 18.86 14.11 -6.95
N GLN A 227 19.33 14.89 -7.94
CA GLN A 227 20.41 14.49 -8.84
C GLN A 227 21.73 14.29 -8.09
N SER A 228 22.07 15.16 -7.14
CA SER A 228 23.32 15.08 -6.37
C SER A 228 23.42 13.82 -5.51
N PHE A 229 22.29 13.32 -4.99
CA PHE A 229 22.25 12.07 -4.24
C PHE A 229 22.11 10.82 -5.13
N GLY A 230 21.80 11.01 -6.41
CA GLY A 230 21.52 9.93 -7.36
C GLY A 230 20.26 9.14 -6.99
N VAL A 231 19.24 9.84 -6.48
CA VAL A 231 17.99 9.24 -5.98
C VAL A 231 16.88 9.54 -6.97
N VAL A 232 16.05 8.55 -7.26
CA VAL A 232 14.83 8.73 -8.09
C VAL A 232 13.61 8.97 -7.21
N ASP A 233 12.54 9.58 -7.75
CA ASP A 233 11.34 9.92 -6.96
C ASP A 233 10.72 8.72 -6.20
N SER A 234 10.79 7.50 -6.74
CA SER A 234 10.28 6.30 -6.05
C SER A 234 11.01 6.02 -4.73
N GLU A 235 12.31 6.29 -4.67
CA GLU A 235 13.15 6.10 -3.48
C GLU A 235 12.90 7.18 -2.41
N THR A 236 12.28 8.31 -2.76
CA THR A 236 11.91 9.34 -1.76
C THR A 236 10.79 8.90 -0.82
N SER A 237 10.14 7.74 -1.08
CA SER A 237 9.16 7.16 -0.15
C SER A 237 9.77 6.82 1.21
N ALA A 238 11.03 6.37 1.22
CA ALA A 238 11.75 5.98 2.42
C ALA A 238 12.00 7.14 3.39
N ILE A 239 12.05 8.38 2.90
CA ILE A 239 12.31 9.55 3.73
C ILE A 239 11.04 10.19 4.30
N VAL A 240 9.86 9.84 3.77
CA VAL A 240 8.58 10.46 4.17
C VAL A 240 8.26 10.26 5.64
N SER A 241 8.67 9.16 6.25
CA SER A 241 8.39 8.87 7.66
C SER A 241 9.41 9.47 8.63
N LEU A 242 10.55 10.00 8.15
CA LEU A 242 11.65 10.43 9.01
C LEU A 242 11.30 11.56 9.98
N PRO A 243 10.61 12.65 9.56
CA PRO A 243 10.23 13.71 10.48
C PRO A 243 9.34 13.22 11.63
N GLY A 244 8.50 12.22 11.39
CA GLY A 244 7.65 11.60 12.40
C GLY A 244 8.40 10.92 13.55
N LYS A 245 9.72 10.72 13.45
CA LYS A 245 10.54 10.19 14.56
C LYS A 245 10.97 11.26 15.56
N ILE A 246 10.84 12.53 15.22
CA ILE A 246 11.26 13.66 16.06
C ILE A 246 10.11 14.00 17.01
N GLU A 247 10.38 14.23 18.30
CA GLU A 247 9.38 14.36 19.35
C GLU A 247 8.39 15.50 19.10
N ASP A 248 8.90 16.67 18.69
CA ASP A 248 8.15 17.93 18.51
C ASP A 248 7.36 18.01 17.19
N VAL A 249 7.64 17.14 16.22
CA VAL A 249 6.89 17.10 14.95
C VAL A 249 5.53 16.43 15.15
N LEU A 250 4.44 17.13 14.79
CA LEU A 250 3.06 16.63 14.83
C LEU A 250 2.51 16.28 13.45
N ALA A 251 2.71 17.15 12.46
CA ALA A 251 2.35 16.91 11.06
C ALA A 251 3.40 17.54 10.14
N TRP A 252 3.66 16.93 8.99
CA TRP A 252 4.73 17.38 8.11
C TRP A 252 4.48 17.08 6.64
N ALA A 253 5.19 17.81 5.79
CA ALA A 253 5.21 17.61 4.34
C ALA A 253 6.62 17.56 3.76
N ILE A 254 6.85 16.61 2.85
CA ILE A 254 8.02 16.60 1.98
C ILE A 254 7.58 17.04 0.59
N PHE A 255 8.20 18.11 0.09
CA PHE A 255 7.90 18.70 -1.22
C PHE A 255 9.01 18.32 -2.20
N VAL A 256 8.70 17.48 -3.20
CA VAL A 256 9.68 16.95 -4.16
C VAL A 256 9.49 17.62 -5.51
N GLU A 257 10.45 18.46 -5.92
CA GLU A 257 10.41 19.19 -7.19
C GLU A 257 10.48 18.23 -8.37
N GLN A 258 9.51 18.33 -9.27
CA GLN A 258 9.41 17.52 -10.50
C GLN A 258 10.05 18.26 -11.68
N PRO A 259 10.49 17.55 -12.74
CA PRO A 259 11.17 18.19 -13.88
C PRO A 259 10.32 19.28 -14.56
N GLU A 260 9.00 19.17 -14.47
CA GLU A 260 8.04 20.13 -15.01
C GLU A 260 7.82 21.37 -14.13
N GLY A 261 8.49 21.46 -12.97
CA GLY A 261 8.49 22.63 -12.08
C GLY A 261 7.45 22.62 -10.95
N TYR A 262 6.52 21.66 -10.96
CA TYR A 262 5.59 21.45 -9.84
C TYR A 262 6.22 20.56 -8.75
N TYR A 263 5.59 20.48 -7.59
CA TYR A 263 6.03 19.70 -6.44
C TYR A 263 5.05 18.57 -6.15
N ARG A 264 5.56 17.34 -6.09
CA ARG A 264 4.82 16.25 -5.49
C ARG A 264 4.92 16.38 -3.98
N VAL A 265 3.79 16.44 -3.30
CA VAL A 265 3.72 16.66 -1.86
C VAL A 265 3.36 15.36 -1.16
N ARG A 266 4.16 14.98 -0.16
CA ARG A 266 3.94 13.78 0.65
C ARG A 266 3.74 14.21 2.09
N MET A 267 2.51 14.05 2.58
CA MET A 267 2.10 14.53 3.90
C MET A 267 1.88 13.37 4.87
N ARG A 268 2.24 13.60 6.12
CA ARG A 268 2.05 12.65 7.22
C ARG A 268 1.71 13.39 8.51
N SER A 269 1.08 12.69 9.43
CA SER A 269 0.66 13.23 10.71
C SER A 269 0.66 12.18 11.81
N LYS A 270 0.94 12.59 13.04
CA LYS A 270 0.79 11.78 14.27
C LYS A 270 -0.60 11.89 14.89
N GLY A 271 -1.47 12.76 14.38
CA GLY A 271 -2.80 12.99 14.97
C GLY A 271 -3.69 13.90 14.13
N PRO A 272 -3.31 15.16 13.85
CA PRO A 272 -4.09 16.06 13.02
C PRO A 272 -4.47 15.46 11.66
N VAL A 273 -5.72 15.62 11.24
CA VAL A 273 -6.23 15.06 9.97
C VAL A 273 -5.78 15.93 8.80
N ILE A 274 -5.14 15.32 7.79
CA ILE A 274 -4.48 16.00 6.66
C ILE A 274 -5.02 15.61 5.28
N ASN A 275 -5.90 14.62 5.17
CA ASN A 275 -6.38 14.15 3.86
C ASN A 275 -7.25 15.18 3.13
N GLU A 276 -7.99 16.01 3.87
CA GLU A 276 -8.79 17.08 3.27
C GLU A 276 -7.92 18.22 2.72
N ILE A 277 -6.75 18.48 3.32
CA ILE A 277 -5.71 19.35 2.73
C ILE A 277 -5.30 18.77 1.37
N ALA A 278 -4.99 17.47 1.33
CA ALA A 278 -4.55 16.82 0.11
C ALA A 278 -5.59 16.92 -1.03
N LYS A 279 -6.88 16.74 -0.71
CA LYS A 279 -7.97 16.84 -1.68
C LYS A 279 -8.10 18.24 -2.28
N ARG A 280 -7.87 19.31 -1.49
CA ARG A 280 -7.87 20.70 -2.00
C ARG A 280 -6.74 20.95 -3.01
N HIS A 281 -5.63 20.23 -2.87
CA HIS A 281 -4.42 20.34 -3.69
C HIS A 281 -4.25 19.16 -4.66
N HIS A 282 -5.34 18.79 -5.34
CA HIS A 282 -5.37 17.78 -6.41
C HIS A 282 -4.77 16.42 -5.99
N GLY A 283 -5.06 16.01 -4.76
CA GLY A 283 -4.54 14.80 -4.13
C GLY A 283 -5.60 14.04 -3.32
N GLY A 284 -5.12 13.28 -2.34
CA GLY A 284 -5.96 12.47 -1.45
C GLY A 284 -5.14 11.48 -0.63
N GLY A 285 -5.84 10.60 0.09
CA GLY A 285 -5.24 9.54 0.91
C GLY A 285 -5.93 9.35 2.25
N HIS A 286 -5.23 8.69 3.16
CA HIS A 286 -5.70 8.42 4.53
C HIS A 286 -5.59 9.67 5.41
N PRO A 287 -6.42 9.79 6.46
CA PRO A 287 -6.42 10.92 7.39
C PRO A 287 -5.03 11.34 7.91
N LEU A 288 -4.09 10.40 8.06
CA LEU A 288 -2.74 10.64 8.60
C LEU A 288 -1.62 10.42 7.57
N ALA A 289 -1.96 10.03 6.35
CA ALA A 289 -1.01 9.74 5.29
C ALA A 289 -1.63 10.04 3.92
N SER A 290 -1.28 11.18 3.34
CA SER A 290 -1.86 11.65 2.08
C SER A 290 -0.82 12.23 1.14
N GLY A 291 -1.15 12.31 -0.14
CA GLY A 291 -0.31 12.92 -1.17
C GLY A 291 -1.09 13.98 -1.94
N ALA A 292 -0.40 15.04 -2.37
CA ALA A 292 -0.96 16.17 -3.11
C ALA A 292 0.03 16.68 -4.16
N ASN A 293 -0.35 17.71 -4.90
CA ASN A 293 0.53 18.42 -5.82
C ASN A 293 0.47 19.92 -5.51
N ALA A 294 1.62 20.60 -5.54
CA ALA A 294 1.72 22.05 -5.53
C ALA A 294 2.30 22.54 -6.85
N ALA A 295 1.68 23.51 -7.49
CA ALA A 295 2.10 24.05 -8.78
C ALA A 295 3.46 24.76 -8.72
N ASP A 296 3.75 25.42 -7.59
CA ASP A 296 4.95 26.22 -7.37
C ASP A 296 5.24 26.41 -5.87
N LEU A 297 6.24 27.25 -5.55
CA LEU A 297 6.62 27.57 -4.17
C LEU A 297 5.57 28.39 -3.40
N GLU A 298 4.68 29.12 -4.09
CA GLU A 298 3.60 29.83 -3.43
C GLU A 298 2.57 28.83 -2.91
N GLU A 299 2.20 27.83 -3.73
CA GLU A 299 1.30 26.76 -3.29
C GLU A 299 1.94 25.84 -2.23
N VAL A 300 3.26 25.64 -2.25
CA VAL A 300 3.99 24.98 -1.14
C VAL A 300 3.77 25.73 0.18
N ALA A 301 3.85 27.07 0.16
CA ALA A 301 3.63 27.88 1.35
C ALA A 301 2.16 27.80 1.84
N VAL A 302 1.19 27.76 0.92
CA VAL A 302 -0.23 27.56 1.24
C VAL A 302 -0.45 26.21 1.92
N ILE A 303 0.05 25.10 1.34
CA ILE A 303 -0.10 23.77 1.95
C ILE A 303 0.52 23.73 3.35
N TYR A 304 1.70 24.35 3.52
CA TYR A 304 2.33 24.41 4.83
C TYR A 304 1.49 25.18 5.85
N GLN A 305 0.88 26.30 5.45
CA GLN A 305 -0.06 27.04 6.31
C GLN A 305 -1.30 26.21 6.66
N GLU A 306 -1.87 25.46 5.72
CA GLU A 306 -3.00 24.57 6.01
C GLU A 306 -2.64 23.46 7.01
N ILE A 307 -1.41 22.94 6.95
CA ILE A 307 -0.89 21.97 7.95
C ILE A 307 -0.80 22.64 9.33
N GLN A 308 -0.27 23.86 9.40
CA GLN A 308 -0.21 24.64 10.64
C GLN A 308 -1.60 24.88 11.24
N GLU A 309 -2.59 25.19 10.41
CA GLU A 309 -3.98 25.37 10.83
C GLU A 309 -4.61 24.07 11.33
N ALA A 310 -4.38 22.94 10.64
CA ALA A 310 -4.87 21.64 11.07
C ALA A 310 -4.31 21.22 12.44
N ILE A 311 -3.04 21.54 12.72
CA ILE A 311 -2.45 21.31 14.05
C ILE A 311 -3.12 22.17 15.12
N ARG A 312 -3.36 23.46 14.85
CA ARG A 312 -3.99 24.38 15.83
C ARG A 312 -5.44 24.02 16.17
N GLN A 313 -6.11 23.27 15.29
CA GLN A 313 -7.50 22.86 15.46
C GLN A 313 -7.67 21.49 16.14
N ALA A 314 -6.60 20.71 16.26
CA ALA A 314 -6.58 19.38 16.87
C ALA A 314 -6.44 19.45 18.40
#